data_AF-A0A1H9TKW8-F1
#
_entry.id   AF-A0A1H9TKW8-F1
#
_cell.length_a   1.000
_cell.length_b   1.000
_cell.length_c   1.000
_cell.angle_alpha   90.00
_cell.angle_beta   90.00
_cell.angle_gamma   90.00
#
_symmetry.space_group_name_H-M   'P 1'
#
loop_
_entity.id
_entity.type
_entity.pdbx_description
1 polymer ?
#
loop_
_entity_poly.entity_id
_entity_poly.type
_entity_poly.pdbx_seq_one_letter_code
_entity_poly.pdbx_strand_id
1 'polypeptide(L)'
;MTQSADRVPAPGGGSWYLYLLECQRGTYVGITNNLTRRYRAHASGKGARFTRANPPVALLGAQPFPDRASASRAEYQLKRQSARQKRAWASAWPSPDPLPMAGETMHIFYLDKTRLRQARTELHDGALVAPFECPERVDLVLKQLQQAAVGELCEPRAYGLEPVLAVHDADYVNFLADCWHEWVAAGHEGEAIPNIWPARTLRGDRIPRVVSAKLGYYALAAETSISEGTFEAAMASKDVALGAVEQTLASGEPSFGLCRPPGHHAAFDQYGGYCFFNNAAIAAQRALASGKRRVAILDVDFHHGNGTQQIFYERDDVLFISLHGDPEVTFPYYSGYADETGRGSGEGFNVNYPLPPGTAVDTWMATLDNALARITEAQCDMLIVSLGVDIFEGDPISAFTFKSDDFSLLGQRLAQAGLPTVLLMEGGYAVDDIGINVVNVLQGFKQGIS
;
A
#
# COMPACT_ATOMS: atom_id res chain seq x y z
N MET A 1 37.79 -32.39 14.91
CA MET A 1 37.88 -30.96 14.54
C MET A 1 36.71 -30.67 13.62
N THR A 2 35.66 -30.09 14.16
CA THR A 2 34.38 -29.81 13.50
C THR A 2 34.09 -28.32 13.65
N GLN A 3 34.09 -27.59 12.54
CA GLN A 3 33.54 -26.25 12.25
C GLN A 3 33.99 -25.91 10.80
N SER A 4 33.24 -25.26 9.92
CA SER A 4 32.07 -24.40 10.07
C SER A 4 31.00 -24.68 8.99
N ALA A 5 29.74 -24.59 9.39
CA ALA A 5 28.61 -24.42 8.51
C ALA A 5 28.53 -22.94 8.13
N ASP A 6 28.87 -22.60 6.89
CA ASP A 6 28.58 -21.29 6.34
C ASP A 6 27.11 -21.23 5.95
N ARG A 7 26.38 -20.42 6.72
CA ARG A 7 24.99 -20.02 6.49
C ARG A 7 24.89 -19.30 5.15
N VAL A 8 23.84 -19.62 4.39
CA VAL A 8 23.43 -18.86 3.20
C VAL A 8 23.24 -17.40 3.62
N PRO A 9 23.92 -16.42 2.99
CA PRO A 9 23.73 -15.01 3.30
C PRO A 9 22.30 -14.58 2.94
N ALA A 10 21.67 -13.78 3.80
CA ALA A 10 20.43 -13.09 3.48
C ALA A 10 20.62 -12.19 2.24
N PRO A 11 19.61 -12.04 1.37
CA PRO A 11 19.74 -11.27 0.13
C PRO A 11 19.92 -9.78 0.42
N GLY A 12 21.17 -9.32 0.46
CA GLY A 12 21.53 -7.90 0.40
C GLY A 12 21.45 -7.39 -1.04
N GLY A 13 20.82 -6.22 -1.22
CA GLY A 13 20.74 -5.51 -2.51
C GLY A 13 22.14 -5.24 -3.07
N GLY A 14 22.52 -5.98 -4.12
CA GLY A 14 23.84 -5.91 -4.76
C GLY A 14 24.37 -7.23 -5.33
N SER A 15 23.81 -8.37 -4.93
CA SER A 15 24.29 -9.69 -5.35
C SER A 15 23.78 -10.12 -6.73
N TRP A 16 24.65 -10.73 -7.54
CA TRP A 16 24.27 -11.47 -8.76
C TRP A 16 24.02 -12.94 -8.41
N TYR A 17 23.10 -13.59 -9.10
CA TYR A 17 22.78 -14.99 -8.92
C TYR A 17 23.12 -15.77 -10.18
N LEU A 18 23.77 -16.92 -10.02
CA LEU A 18 23.76 -18.01 -10.99
C LEU A 18 22.57 -18.91 -10.67
N TYR A 19 21.73 -19.20 -11.65
CA TYR A 19 20.53 -20.02 -11.46
C TYR A 19 20.40 -21.14 -12.49
N LEU A 20 19.75 -22.22 -12.09
CA LEU A 20 19.41 -23.36 -12.93
C LEU A 20 17.90 -23.58 -12.97
N LEU A 21 17.32 -23.60 -14.16
CA LEU A 21 15.91 -23.95 -14.37
C LEU A 21 15.80 -25.37 -14.90
N GLU A 22 14.79 -26.10 -14.41
CA GLU A 22 14.22 -27.22 -15.15
C GLU A 22 13.24 -26.65 -16.18
N CYS A 23 13.30 -27.14 -17.41
CA CYS A 23 12.41 -26.72 -18.49
C CYS A 23 11.67 -27.94 -19.05
N GLN A 24 10.58 -27.73 -19.78
CA GLN A 24 9.81 -28.81 -20.41
C GLN A 24 10.69 -29.79 -21.20
N ARG A 25 11.79 -29.29 -21.77
CA ARG A 25 12.86 -30.11 -22.32
C ARG A 25 14.22 -29.59 -21.87
N GLY A 26 14.87 -30.32 -20.98
CA GLY A 26 16.25 -30.04 -20.54
C GLY A 26 16.35 -28.99 -19.44
N THR A 27 17.54 -28.39 -19.31
CA THR A 27 17.83 -27.41 -18.26
C THR A 27 18.37 -26.12 -18.85
N TYR A 28 18.08 -24.99 -18.21
CA TYR A 28 18.60 -23.68 -18.59
C TYR A 28 19.46 -23.09 -17.46
N VAL A 29 20.63 -22.56 -17.81
CA VAL A 29 21.54 -21.89 -16.88
C VAL A 29 21.61 -20.42 -17.26
N GLY A 30 21.42 -19.53 -16.28
CA GLY A 30 21.48 -18.09 -16.48
C GLY A 30 22.07 -17.35 -15.27
N ILE A 31 22.31 -16.05 -15.45
CA ILE A 31 22.64 -15.13 -14.36
C ILE A 31 21.69 -13.94 -14.30
N THR A 32 21.45 -13.41 -13.11
CA THR A 32 20.57 -12.24 -12.89
C THR A 32 20.87 -11.57 -11.55
N ASN A 33 20.65 -10.27 -11.44
CA ASN A 33 20.62 -9.58 -10.15
C ASN A 33 19.20 -9.57 -9.52
N ASN A 34 18.21 -10.14 -10.20
CA ASN A 34 16.85 -10.31 -9.70
C ASN A 34 16.30 -11.66 -10.20
N LEU A 35 16.31 -12.67 -9.33
CA LEU A 35 15.88 -14.05 -9.63
C LEU A 35 14.41 -14.11 -10.05
N THR A 36 13.54 -13.51 -9.24
CA THR A 36 12.10 -13.51 -9.41
C THR A 36 11.67 -12.91 -10.75
N ARG A 37 12.11 -11.67 -11.04
CA ARG A 37 11.82 -10.99 -12.32
C ARG A 37 12.32 -11.81 -13.51
N ARG A 38 13.50 -12.41 -13.38
CA ARG A 38 14.10 -13.19 -14.47
C ARG A 38 13.36 -14.50 -14.70
N TYR A 39 12.97 -15.20 -13.64
CA TYR A 39 12.17 -16.41 -13.70
C TYR A 39 10.81 -16.13 -14.36
N ARG A 40 10.09 -15.07 -13.92
CA ARG A 40 8.83 -14.63 -14.55
C ARG A 40 8.99 -14.37 -16.05
N ALA A 41 10.03 -13.64 -16.46
CA ALA A 41 10.28 -13.40 -17.88
C ALA A 41 10.46 -14.72 -18.67
N HIS A 42 11.12 -15.73 -18.09
CA HIS A 42 11.22 -17.05 -18.71
C HIS A 42 9.86 -17.76 -18.78
N ALA A 43 9.08 -17.74 -17.70
CA ALA A 43 7.78 -18.40 -17.61
C ALA A 43 6.73 -17.74 -18.53
N SER A 44 6.76 -16.43 -18.70
CA SER A 44 5.83 -15.65 -19.53
C SER A 44 6.22 -15.60 -21.01
N GLY A 45 7.18 -16.42 -21.46
CA GLY A 45 7.64 -16.42 -22.85
C GLY A 45 8.40 -15.17 -23.30
N LYS A 46 8.81 -14.28 -22.37
CA LYS A 46 9.65 -13.09 -22.63
C LYS A 46 11.16 -13.35 -22.41
N GLY A 47 11.53 -14.60 -22.11
CA GLY A 47 12.89 -15.00 -21.72
C GLY A 47 13.83 -15.34 -22.89
N ALA A 48 14.91 -16.05 -22.56
CA ALA A 48 15.87 -16.53 -23.56
C ALA A 48 15.20 -17.40 -24.64
N ARG A 49 15.78 -17.43 -25.85
CA ARG A 49 15.24 -18.23 -26.97
C ARG A 49 14.94 -19.68 -26.58
N PHE A 50 15.82 -20.29 -25.79
CA PHE A 50 15.64 -21.67 -25.31
C PHE A 50 14.40 -21.83 -24.43
N THR A 51 14.22 -20.96 -23.43
CA THR A 51 13.09 -21.03 -22.49
C THR A 51 11.77 -20.61 -23.13
N ARG A 52 11.81 -19.80 -24.20
CA ARG A 52 10.61 -19.50 -25.00
C ARG A 52 10.11 -20.73 -25.75
N ALA A 53 11.02 -21.54 -26.29
CA ALA A 53 10.69 -22.79 -26.95
C ALA A 53 10.43 -23.94 -25.96
N ASN A 54 10.96 -23.85 -24.74
CA ASN A 54 10.82 -24.85 -23.69
C ASN A 54 10.58 -24.13 -22.36
N PRO A 55 9.31 -23.79 -22.04
CA PRO A 55 8.95 -23.09 -20.82
C PRO A 55 9.57 -23.73 -19.57
N PRO A 56 10.03 -22.92 -18.60
CA PRO A 56 10.52 -23.44 -17.32
C PRO A 56 9.40 -24.16 -16.56
N VAL A 57 9.76 -25.23 -15.86
CA VAL A 57 8.89 -26.03 -14.99
C VAL A 57 9.22 -25.78 -13.51
N ALA A 58 10.48 -25.46 -13.20
CA ALA A 58 10.90 -25.12 -11.85
C ALA A 58 12.23 -24.35 -11.85
N LEU A 59 12.47 -23.53 -10.82
CA LEU A 59 13.80 -23.08 -10.43
C LEU A 59 14.43 -24.16 -9.54
N LEU A 60 15.50 -24.81 -10.00
CA LEU A 60 16.14 -25.91 -9.28
C LEU A 60 17.15 -25.43 -8.23
N GLY A 61 17.86 -24.33 -8.50
CA GLY A 61 18.88 -23.84 -7.59
C GLY A 61 19.43 -22.47 -7.98
N ALA A 62 19.92 -21.74 -6.97
CA ALA A 62 20.48 -20.41 -7.13
C ALA A 62 21.67 -20.17 -6.19
N GLN A 63 22.81 -19.76 -6.76
CA GLN A 63 24.03 -19.44 -6.01
C GLN A 63 24.31 -17.93 -6.10
N PRO A 64 24.50 -17.23 -4.96
CA PRO A 64 24.85 -15.81 -4.96
C PRO A 64 26.33 -15.58 -5.30
N PHE A 65 26.59 -14.43 -5.91
CA PHE A 65 27.89 -13.92 -6.32
C PHE A 65 27.97 -12.42 -6.06
N PRO A 66 29.15 -11.87 -5.71
CA PRO A 66 29.29 -10.46 -5.37
C PRO A 66 29.15 -9.53 -6.59
N ASP A 67 29.39 -10.03 -7.81
CA ASP A 67 29.37 -9.21 -9.02
C ASP A 67 29.01 -10.03 -10.28
N ARG A 68 28.71 -9.33 -11.38
CA ARG A 68 28.36 -9.94 -12.67
C ARG A 68 29.48 -10.80 -13.25
N ALA A 69 30.73 -10.39 -13.04
CA ALA A 69 31.89 -11.02 -13.67
C ALA A 69 32.19 -12.40 -13.06
N SER A 70 32.09 -12.51 -11.74
CA SER A 70 32.18 -13.77 -11.00
C SER A 70 31.00 -14.69 -11.33
N ALA A 71 29.77 -14.17 -11.35
CA ALA A 71 28.59 -14.94 -11.77
C ALA A 71 28.72 -15.48 -13.20
N SER A 72 29.18 -14.66 -14.16
CA SER A 72 29.34 -15.07 -15.55
C SER A 72 30.43 -16.12 -15.75
N ARG A 73 31.55 -16.04 -14.99
CA ARG A 73 32.57 -17.10 -14.98
C ARG A 73 32.01 -18.43 -14.47
N ALA A 74 31.22 -18.39 -13.39
CA ALA A 74 30.57 -19.58 -12.85
C ALA A 74 29.50 -20.15 -13.82
N GLU A 75 28.72 -19.28 -14.47
CA GLU A 75 27.75 -19.65 -15.51
C GLU A 75 28.41 -20.41 -16.66
N TYR A 76 29.55 -19.92 -17.14
CA TYR A 76 30.34 -20.57 -18.19
C TYR A 76 30.76 -21.99 -17.80
N GLN A 77 31.22 -22.17 -16.56
CA GLN A 77 31.61 -23.50 -16.06
C GLN A 77 30.40 -24.43 -15.93
N LEU A 78 29.31 -23.97 -15.34
CA LEU A 78 28.11 -24.78 -15.12
C LEU A 78 27.46 -25.21 -16.46
N LYS A 79 27.47 -24.34 -17.48
CA LYS A 79 26.93 -24.67 -18.82
C LYS A 79 27.60 -25.89 -19.46
N ARG A 80 28.89 -26.10 -19.20
CA ARG A 80 29.70 -27.21 -19.74
C ARG A 80 29.50 -28.54 -19.01
N GLN A 81 28.81 -28.54 -17.88
CA GLN A 81 28.53 -29.76 -17.13
C GLN A 81 27.38 -30.57 -17.72
N SER A 82 27.38 -31.88 -17.45
CA SER A 82 26.26 -32.77 -17.78
C SER A 82 24.99 -32.39 -17.02
N ALA A 83 23.83 -32.82 -17.51
CA ALA A 83 22.55 -32.58 -16.83
C ALA A 83 22.51 -33.14 -15.40
N ARG A 84 23.15 -34.31 -15.16
CA ARG A 84 23.26 -34.90 -13.82
C ARG A 84 24.08 -34.02 -12.87
N GLN A 85 25.21 -33.48 -13.35
CA GLN A 85 26.07 -32.61 -12.56
C GLN A 85 25.39 -31.27 -12.25
N LYS A 86 24.65 -30.69 -13.21
CA LYS A 86 23.85 -29.47 -12.99
C LYS A 86 22.82 -29.67 -11.88
N ARG A 87 22.08 -30.78 -11.90
CA ARG A 87 21.10 -31.09 -10.84
C ARG A 87 21.76 -31.34 -9.49
N ALA A 88 22.93 -31.98 -9.47
CA ALA A 88 23.72 -32.12 -8.23
C ALA A 88 24.21 -30.77 -7.69
N TRP A 89 24.63 -29.84 -8.56
CA TRP A 89 24.95 -28.47 -8.18
C TRP A 89 23.73 -27.76 -7.56
N ALA A 90 22.55 -27.93 -8.13
CA ALA A 90 21.32 -27.36 -7.60
C ALA A 90 20.95 -27.91 -6.21
N SER A 91 21.25 -29.18 -5.92
CA SER A 91 21.08 -29.74 -4.57
C SER A 91 22.01 -29.10 -3.53
N ALA A 92 23.18 -28.61 -3.93
CA ALA A 92 24.11 -27.89 -3.05
C ALA A 92 23.74 -26.39 -2.88
N TRP A 93 22.92 -25.86 -3.79
CA TRP A 93 22.46 -24.48 -3.83
C TRP A 93 20.95 -24.44 -4.07
N PRO A 94 20.13 -24.93 -3.12
CA PRO A 94 18.69 -25.01 -3.29
C PRO A 94 18.11 -23.63 -3.59
N SER A 95 17.03 -23.61 -4.37
CA SER A 95 16.27 -22.37 -4.57
C SER A 95 15.89 -21.80 -3.20
N PRO A 96 16.00 -20.48 -2.96
CA PRO A 96 15.19 -19.86 -1.91
C PRO A 96 13.72 -20.22 -2.20
N ASP A 97 12.93 -20.47 -1.14
CA ASP A 97 11.54 -20.95 -1.11
C ASP A 97 10.71 -20.76 -2.40
N PRO A 98 9.81 -21.71 -2.74
CA PRO A 98 9.34 -21.93 -4.11
C PRO A 98 8.92 -20.63 -4.79
N LEU A 99 9.67 -20.24 -5.83
CA LEU A 99 9.26 -19.13 -6.69
C LEU A 99 7.92 -19.52 -7.32
N PRO A 100 6.88 -18.70 -7.13
CA PRO A 100 5.55 -19.03 -7.60
C PRO A 100 5.56 -19.28 -9.11
N MET A 101 4.93 -20.39 -9.51
CA MET A 101 4.73 -20.72 -10.91
C MET A 101 3.80 -19.69 -11.55
N ALA A 102 4.03 -19.39 -12.83
CA ALA A 102 3.16 -18.51 -13.59
C ALA A 102 1.70 -18.98 -13.50
N GLY A 103 0.87 -18.19 -12.82
CA GLY A 103 -0.56 -18.44 -12.64
C GLY A 103 -1.18 -17.97 -11.32
N GLU A 104 -0.53 -17.14 -10.51
CA GLU A 104 -1.07 -16.82 -9.18
C GLU A 104 -2.05 -15.65 -9.17
N THR A 105 -3.21 -15.94 -8.61
CA THR A 105 -4.28 -15.01 -8.24
C THR A 105 -3.74 -13.90 -7.34
N MET A 106 -4.17 -12.67 -7.58
CA MET A 106 -3.89 -11.53 -6.69
C MET A 106 -4.40 -11.89 -5.28
N HIS A 107 -3.56 -11.74 -4.26
CA HIS A 107 -3.97 -11.96 -2.88
C HIS A 107 -4.70 -10.70 -2.39
N ILE A 108 -5.90 -10.89 -1.86
CA ILE A 108 -6.78 -9.83 -1.37
C ILE A 108 -6.97 -10.02 0.13
N PHE A 109 -6.45 -9.09 0.93
CA PHE A 109 -6.55 -9.16 2.38
C PHE A 109 -7.80 -8.46 2.89
N TYR A 110 -8.51 -9.12 3.80
CA TYR A 110 -9.69 -8.61 4.46
C TYR A 110 -9.82 -9.24 5.85
N LEU A 111 -10.42 -8.50 6.79
CA LEU A 111 -10.78 -9.02 8.11
C LEU A 111 -12.16 -8.51 8.52
N ASP A 112 -13.03 -9.41 8.97
CA ASP A 112 -14.42 -9.05 9.30
C ASP A 112 -14.55 -8.04 10.45
N LYS A 113 -13.55 -8.02 11.34
CA LYS A 113 -13.45 -7.04 12.44
C LYS A 113 -13.39 -5.58 11.98
N THR A 114 -13.07 -5.31 10.72
CA THR A 114 -13.16 -3.95 10.14
C THR A 114 -14.58 -3.37 10.22
N ARG A 115 -15.61 -4.22 10.36
CA ARG A 115 -17.02 -3.83 10.55
C ARG A 115 -17.36 -3.34 11.93
N LEU A 116 -16.47 -3.49 12.92
CA LEU A 116 -16.74 -3.03 14.29
C LEU A 116 -16.89 -1.50 14.35
N ARG A 117 -16.28 -0.79 13.40
CA ARG A 117 -16.54 0.64 13.20
C ARG A 117 -17.89 0.83 12.51
N GLN A 118 -18.92 1.15 13.30
CA GLN A 118 -20.29 1.46 12.84
C GLN A 118 -20.76 2.77 13.46
N ALA A 119 -20.08 3.87 13.12
CA ALA A 119 -20.52 5.18 13.55
C ALA A 119 -21.93 5.47 13.02
N ARG A 120 -22.72 6.18 13.82
CA ARG A 120 -24.09 6.57 13.50
C ARG A 120 -24.21 8.03 13.14
N THR A 121 -23.20 8.83 13.46
CA THR A 121 -23.21 10.28 13.24
C THR A 121 -21.92 10.76 12.60
N GLU A 122 -22.09 11.59 11.58
CA GLU A 122 -21.05 12.39 10.94
C GLU A 122 -21.54 13.84 10.91
N LEU A 123 -20.67 14.80 11.24
CA LEU A 123 -20.98 16.22 11.10
C LEU A 123 -20.72 16.66 9.65
N HIS A 124 -21.78 16.87 8.89
CA HIS A 124 -21.72 17.29 7.48
C HIS A 124 -22.59 18.53 7.25
N ASP A 125 -22.02 19.61 6.73
CA ASP A 125 -22.71 20.88 6.43
C ASP A 125 -23.62 21.42 7.56
N GLY A 126 -23.17 21.24 8.81
CA GLY A 126 -23.88 21.72 10.00
C GLY A 126 -24.99 20.80 10.51
N ALA A 127 -25.13 19.58 9.97
CA ALA A 127 -26.06 18.56 10.43
C ALA A 127 -25.35 17.27 10.85
N LEU A 128 -25.95 16.51 11.78
CA LEU A 128 -25.52 15.14 12.06
C LEU A 128 -26.26 14.20 11.09
N VAL A 129 -25.51 13.59 10.19
CA VAL A 129 -26.02 12.67 9.16
C VAL A 129 -25.50 11.26 9.41
N ALA A 130 -26.04 10.28 8.67
CA ALA A 130 -25.44 8.95 8.61
C ALA A 130 -24.06 9.05 7.92
N PRO A 131 -23.01 8.42 8.48
CA PRO A 131 -21.68 8.55 7.89
C PRO A 131 -21.59 7.99 6.47
N PHE A 132 -20.86 8.67 5.60
CA PHE A 132 -20.53 8.14 4.26
C PHE A 132 -19.59 6.93 4.36
N GLU A 133 -18.66 6.95 5.33
CA GLU A 133 -17.80 5.81 5.65
C GLU A 133 -18.58 4.76 6.46
N CYS A 134 -19.24 3.84 5.75
CA CYS A 134 -20.09 2.80 6.35
C CYS A 134 -19.60 1.37 6.06
N PRO A 135 -19.98 0.37 6.87
CA PRO A 135 -19.58 -1.04 6.66
C PRO A 135 -20.01 -1.61 5.30
N GLU A 136 -21.10 -1.11 4.74
CA GLU A 136 -21.67 -1.56 3.47
C GLU A 136 -20.69 -1.36 2.30
N ARG A 137 -19.77 -0.39 2.40
CA ARG A 137 -18.69 -0.20 1.42
C ARG A 137 -17.89 -1.48 1.21
N VAL A 138 -17.55 -2.17 2.31
CA VAL A 138 -16.82 -3.44 2.27
C VAL A 138 -17.66 -4.54 1.65
N ASP A 139 -18.96 -4.62 1.98
CA ASP A 139 -19.87 -5.63 1.40
C ASP A 139 -19.93 -5.54 -0.11
N LEU A 140 -20.04 -4.32 -0.64
CA LEU A 140 -20.20 -4.06 -2.06
C LEU A 140 -18.89 -4.37 -2.82
N VAL A 141 -17.74 -4.03 -2.24
CA VAL A 141 -16.43 -4.42 -2.80
C VAL A 141 -16.23 -5.93 -2.74
N LEU A 142 -16.49 -6.60 -1.62
CA LEU A 142 -16.34 -8.06 -1.49
C LEU A 142 -17.25 -8.82 -2.45
N LYS A 143 -18.51 -8.38 -2.58
CA LYS A 143 -19.46 -8.95 -3.53
C LYS A 143 -18.91 -8.88 -4.96
N GLN A 144 -18.41 -7.72 -5.37
CA GLN A 144 -17.89 -7.55 -6.72
C GLN A 144 -16.59 -8.34 -6.96
N LEU A 145 -15.68 -8.37 -5.98
CA LEU A 145 -14.45 -9.16 -6.02
C LEU A 145 -14.73 -10.65 -6.22
N GLN A 146 -15.73 -11.19 -5.51
CA GLN A 146 -16.16 -12.58 -5.64
C GLN A 146 -16.78 -12.86 -7.01
N GLN A 147 -17.67 -11.98 -7.49
CA GLN A 147 -18.33 -12.13 -8.79
C GLN A 147 -17.34 -12.11 -9.96
N ALA A 148 -16.34 -11.23 -9.88
CA ALA A 148 -15.34 -11.03 -10.93
C ALA A 148 -14.13 -11.98 -10.82
N ALA A 149 -14.04 -12.81 -9.77
CA ALA A 149 -12.95 -13.73 -9.50
C ALA A 149 -11.55 -13.08 -9.66
N VAL A 150 -11.39 -11.87 -9.13
CA VAL A 150 -10.19 -11.04 -9.31
C VAL A 150 -8.97 -11.66 -8.63
N GLY A 151 -9.17 -12.32 -7.50
CA GLY A 151 -8.11 -12.82 -6.64
C GLY A 151 -8.62 -13.79 -5.58
N GLU A 152 -7.70 -14.19 -4.70
CA GLU A 152 -7.98 -15.04 -3.54
C GLU A 152 -8.15 -14.17 -2.30
N LEU A 153 -9.20 -14.42 -1.52
CA LEU A 153 -9.40 -13.74 -0.24
C LEU A 153 -8.53 -14.38 0.84
N CYS A 154 -7.77 -13.57 1.57
CA CYS A 154 -6.86 -13.97 2.61
C CYS A 154 -7.16 -13.20 3.90
N GLU A 155 -7.06 -13.88 5.04
CA GLU A 155 -7.10 -13.21 6.34
C GLU A 155 -5.67 -12.87 6.81
N PRO A 156 -5.41 -11.63 7.24
CA PRO A 156 -4.13 -11.29 7.85
C PRO A 156 -4.00 -11.91 9.24
N ARG A 157 -2.76 -12.17 9.67
CA ARG A 157 -2.47 -12.43 11.08
C ARG A 157 -2.61 -11.14 11.92
N ALA A 158 -2.72 -11.28 13.23
CA ALA A 158 -2.63 -10.14 14.14
C ALA A 158 -1.17 -9.70 14.31
N TYR A 159 -0.90 -8.40 14.22
CA TYR A 159 0.47 -7.86 14.32
C TYR A 159 0.73 -7.05 15.61
N GLY A 160 -0.27 -6.87 16.47
CA GLY A 160 -0.15 -6.08 17.70
C GLY A 160 0.08 -4.58 17.44
N LEU A 161 0.46 -3.84 18.49
CA LEU A 161 0.57 -2.38 18.43
C LEU A 161 1.93 -1.86 17.91
N GLU A 162 2.96 -2.69 17.93
CA GLU A 162 4.32 -2.25 17.56
C GLU A 162 4.40 -1.55 16.19
N PRO A 163 3.75 -2.07 15.12
CA PRO A 163 3.80 -1.38 13.83
C PRO A 163 3.04 -0.04 13.80
N VAL A 164 2.04 0.14 14.68
CA VAL A 164 1.33 1.42 14.83
C VAL A 164 2.24 2.43 15.52
N LEU A 165 2.89 2.02 16.61
CA LEU A 165 3.83 2.85 17.39
C LEU A 165 5.13 3.18 16.63
N ALA A 166 5.43 2.47 15.56
CA ALA A 166 6.53 2.79 14.65
C ALA A 166 6.23 4.00 13.74
N VAL A 167 4.96 4.43 13.68
CA VAL A 167 4.48 5.51 12.80
C VAL A 167 3.79 6.62 13.59
N HIS A 168 2.97 6.27 14.56
CA HIS A 168 2.13 7.21 15.31
C HIS A 168 2.64 7.47 16.73
N ASP A 169 2.31 8.64 17.24
CA ASP A 169 2.57 9.04 18.62
C ASP A 169 1.91 8.07 19.62
N ALA A 170 2.65 7.75 20.70
CA ALA A 170 2.17 6.79 21.69
C ALA A 170 0.98 7.33 22.51
N ASP A 171 0.96 8.63 22.82
CA ASP A 171 -0.13 9.23 23.59
C ASP A 171 -1.40 9.37 22.74
N TYR A 172 -1.27 9.61 21.43
CA TYR A 172 -2.36 9.53 20.46
C TYR A 172 -2.96 8.12 20.37
N VAL A 173 -2.10 7.08 20.26
CA VAL A 173 -2.57 5.69 20.22
C VAL A 173 -3.28 5.30 21.51
N ASN A 174 -2.73 5.69 22.68
CA ASN A 174 -3.38 5.47 23.98
C ASN A 174 -4.71 6.21 24.07
N PHE A 175 -4.77 7.46 23.60
CA PHE A 175 -6.01 8.22 23.54
C PHE A 175 -7.07 7.48 22.72
N LEU A 176 -6.76 7.01 21.50
CA LEU A 176 -7.73 6.29 20.69
C LEU A 176 -8.23 5.00 21.35
N ALA A 177 -7.34 4.27 22.06
CA ALA A 177 -7.69 3.05 22.77
C ALA A 177 -8.68 3.30 23.91
N ASP A 178 -8.53 4.41 24.64
CA ASP A 178 -9.31 4.72 25.83
C ASP A 178 -10.51 5.65 25.56
N CYS A 179 -10.51 6.40 24.45
CA CYS A 179 -11.43 7.52 24.20
C CYS A 179 -12.90 7.13 24.35
N TRP A 180 -13.33 6.03 23.73
CA TRP A 180 -14.74 5.63 23.78
C TRP A 180 -15.19 5.29 25.21
N HIS A 181 -14.36 4.55 25.95
CA HIS A 181 -14.64 4.19 27.34
C HIS A 181 -14.65 5.41 28.25
N GLU A 182 -13.68 6.32 28.12
CA GLU A 182 -13.65 7.58 28.87
C GLU A 182 -14.88 8.46 28.55
N TRP A 183 -15.31 8.49 27.29
CA TRP A 183 -16.45 9.27 26.82
C TRP A 183 -17.77 8.79 27.43
N VAL A 184 -18.02 7.47 27.39
CA VAL A 184 -19.20 6.86 28.01
C VAL A 184 -19.16 7.01 29.54
N ALA A 185 -18.00 6.82 30.16
CA ALA A 185 -17.84 6.99 31.62
C ALA A 185 -18.07 8.44 32.08
N ALA A 186 -17.84 9.43 31.21
CA ALA A 186 -18.15 10.83 31.47
C ALA A 186 -19.66 11.16 31.35
N GLY A 187 -20.51 10.19 30.98
CA GLY A 187 -21.96 10.34 30.92
C GLY A 187 -22.48 10.98 29.63
N HIS A 188 -21.70 10.95 28.55
CA HIS A 188 -22.14 11.47 27.25
C HIS A 188 -23.05 10.47 26.51
N GLU A 189 -24.13 10.98 25.90
CA GLU A 189 -25.14 10.14 25.22
C GLU A 189 -24.87 9.92 23.73
N GLY A 190 -24.18 10.86 23.07
CA GLY A 190 -23.83 10.81 21.65
C GLY A 190 -22.46 10.19 21.37
N GLU A 191 -22.05 10.13 20.10
CA GLU A 191 -20.69 9.74 19.73
C GLU A 191 -19.67 10.82 20.10
N ALA A 192 -18.41 10.43 20.25
CA ALA A 192 -17.35 11.33 20.66
C ALA A 192 -16.92 12.22 19.48
N ILE A 193 -17.42 13.44 19.45
CA ILE A 193 -17.19 14.43 18.39
C ILE A 193 -16.36 15.60 18.96
N PRO A 194 -15.22 15.97 18.35
CA PRO A 194 -14.44 17.12 18.79
C PRO A 194 -15.19 18.41 18.45
N ASN A 195 -15.12 19.40 19.35
CA ASN A 195 -15.77 20.70 19.15
C ASN A 195 -14.89 21.90 19.53
N ILE A 196 -13.65 21.66 19.94
CA ILE A 196 -12.65 22.68 20.29
C ILE A 196 -11.29 22.17 19.85
N TRP A 197 -10.42 23.03 19.30
CA TRP A 197 -9.07 22.65 18.84
C TRP A 197 -8.03 23.59 19.46
N PRO A 198 -6.75 23.18 19.55
CA PRO A 198 -5.64 24.09 19.82
C PRO A 198 -5.39 25.03 18.62
N ALA A 199 -6.37 25.87 18.29
CA ALA A 199 -6.34 26.82 17.18
C ALA A 199 -5.28 27.93 17.38
N ARG A 200 -5.09 28.81 16.38
CA ARG A 200 -3.98 29.79 16.25
C ARG A 200 -3.55 30.56 17.51
N THR A 201 -4.48 30.85 18.43
CA THR A 201 -4.20 31.61 19.68
C THR A 201 -4.20 30.76 20.94
N LEU A 202 -4.49 29.46 20.82
CA LEU A 202 -4.55 28.50 21.90
C LEU A 202 -3.25 27.69 21.98
N ARG A 203 -3.04 27.02 23.11
CA ARG A 203 -1.82 26.26 23.35
C ARG A 203 -1.94 24.85 22.80
N GLY A 204 -1.05 24.49 21.88
CA GLY A 204 -0.88 23.11 21.37
C GLY A 204 0.19 22.30 22.09
N ASP A 205 0.92 22.88 23.04
CA ASP A 205 2.01 22.20 23.79
C ASP A 205 1.53 21.55 25.10
N ARG A 206 0.22 21.47 25.33
CA ARG A 206 -0.38 20.84 26.51
C ARG A 206 -1.58 20.00 26.16
N ILE A 207 -1.51 18.73 26.54
CA ILE A 207 -2.60 17.77 26.39
C ILE A 207 -3.58 17.95 27.57
N PRO A 208 -4.87 18.21 27.31
CA PRO A 208 -5.89 18.27 28.36
C PRO A 208 -6.10 16.92 29.07
N ARG A 209 -6.60 16.96 30.31
CA ARG A 209 -6.86 15.74 31.10
C ARG A 209 -8.21 15.08 30.80
N VAL A 210 -9.20 15.88 30.40
CA VAL A 210 -10.58 15.41 30.19
C VAL A 210 -10.81 15.02 28.74
N VAL A 211 -11.53 13.92 28.51
CA VAL A 211 -11.75 13.32 27.19
C VAL A 211 -12.31 14.31 26.16
N SER A 212 -13.28 15.15 26.55
CA SER A 212 -13.90 16.13 25.65
C SER A 212 -12.90 17.15 25.08
N ALA A 213 -11.84 17.46 25.84
CA ALA A 213 -10.78 18.37 25.39
C ALA A 213 -9.61 17.61 24.72
N LYS A 214 -9.36 16.34 25.10
CA LYS A 214 -8.40 15.48 24.38
C LYS A 214 -8.84 15.24 22.93
N LEU A 215 -10.14 15.03 22.68
CA LEU A 215 -10.71 14.86 21.34
C LEU A 215 -10.19 15.93 20.37
N GLY A 216 -10.33 17.19 20.76
CA GLY A 216 -9.86 18.34 20.02
C GLY A 216 -8.36 18.43 19.77
N TYR A 217 -7.56 17.95 20.73
CA TYR A 217 -6.11 17.94 20.61
C TYR A 217 -5.66 16.93 19.55
N TYR A 218 -6.30 15.76 19.53
CA TYR A 218 -5.97 14.63 18.65
C TYR A 218 -6.83 14.56 17.38
N ALA A 219 -7.65 15.57 17.08
CA ALA A 219 -8.48 15.59 15.88
C ALA A 219 -8.02 16.66 14.88
N LEU A 220 -8.03 16.32 13.60
CA LEU A 220 -7.88 17.25 12.49
C LEU A 220 -9.19 17.97 12.19
N ALA A 221 -10.31 17.25 12.30
CA ALA A 221 -11.61 17.72 11.85
C ALA A 221 -12.76 17.04 12.62
N ALA A 222 -13.97 17.58 12.47
CA ALA A 222 -15.11 17.32 13.35
C ALA A 222 -16.11 16.29 12.81
N GLU A 223 -16.10 16.08 11.50
CA GLU A 223 -16.96 15.13 10.80
C GLU A 223 -16.70 13.69 11.29
N THR A 224 -15.46 13.39 11.67
CA THR A 224 -15.08 12.07 12.16
C THR A 224 -15.39 11.91 13.64
N SER A 225 -16.44 11.16 13.98
CA SER A 225 -16.75 10.79 15.37
C SER A 225 -15.92 9.58 15.83
N ILE A 226 -15.72 9.38 17.14
CA ILE A 226 -15.27 8.11 17.71
C ILE A 226 -16.48 7.38 18.30
N SER A 227 -16.67 6.12 17.90
CA SER A 227 -17.75 5.23 18.31
C SER A 227 -17.20 3.97 18.97
N GLU A 228 -18.07 3.17 19.57
CA GLU A 228 -17.72 1.79 19.98
C GLU A 228 -17.10 1.02 18.80
N GLY A 229 -16.08 0.21 19.07
CA GLY A 229 -15.42 -0.64 18.07
C GLY A 229 -14.44 0.09 17.13
N THR A 230 -14.30 1.42 17.25
CA THR A 230 -13.43 2.22 16.36
C THR A 230 -11.97 1.79 16.42
N PHE A 231 -11.42 1.63 17.62
CA PHE A 231 -10.04 1.25 17.82
C PHE A 231 -9.76 -0.18 17.31
N GLU A 232 -10.66 -1.11 17.62
CA GLU A 232 -10.56 -2.51 17.19
C GLU A 232 -10.63 -2.64 15.67
N ALA A 233 -11.51 -1.87 15.01
CA ALA A 233 -11.60 -1.83 13.55
C ALA A 233 -10.35 -1.20 12.93
N ALA A 234 -9.81 -0.12 13.51
CA ALA A 234 -8.58 0.50 13.03
C ALA A 234 -7.38 -0.46 13.14
N MET A 235 -7.28 -1.23 14.24
CA MET A 235 -6.28 -2.30 14.39
C MET A 235 -6.44 -3.38 13.33
N ALA A 236 -7.68 -3.81 13.04
CA ALA A 236 -7.97 -4.77 11.98
C ALA A 236 -7.59 -4.25 10.58
N SER A 237 -7.92 -2.99 10.28
CA SER A 237 -7.57 -2.32 9.01
C SER A 237 -6.05 -2.28 8.79
N LYS A 238 -5.32 -1.91 9.84
CA LYS A 238 -3.86 -1.91 9.82
C LYS A 238 -3.26 -3.32 9.67
N ASP A 239 -3.88 -4.34 10.25
CA ASP A 239 -3.45 -5.73 10.06
C ASP A 239 -3.71 -6.21 8.61
N VAL A 240 -4.79 -5.76 7.97
CA VAL A 240 -5.05 -5.98 6.53
C VAL A 240 -3.93 -5.36 5.67
N ALA A 241 -3.55 -4.11 5.94
CA ALA A 241 -2.46 -3.45 5.22
C ALA A 241 -1.11 -4.19 5.39
N LEU A 242 -0.82 -4.67 6.60
CA LEU A 242 0.39 -5.45 6.88
C LEU A 242 0.37 -6.83 6.20
N GLY A 243 -0.77 -7.50 6.15
CA GLY A 243 -0.92 -8.75 5.39
C GLY A 243 -0.57 -8.58 3.92
N ALA A 244 -1.13 -7.54 3.29
CA ALA A 244 -0.87 -7.21 1.89
C ALA A 244 0.62 -6.89 1.65
N VAL A 245 1.21 -6.00 2.45
CA VAL A 245 2.62 -5.62 2.28
C VAL A 245 3.58 -6.79 2.52
N GLU A 246 3.35 -7.64 3.53
CA GLU A 246 4.20 -8.82 3.76
C GLU A 246 4.11 -9.81 2.61
N GLN A 247 2.92 -10.02 2.03
CA GLN A 247 2.75 -10.89 0.86
C GLN A 247 3.51 -10.36 -0.36
N THR A 248 3.41 -9.06 -0.64
CA THR A 248 4.14 -8.45 -1.76
C THR A 248 5.65 -8.41 -1.52
N LEU A 249 6.10 -8.23 -0.28
CA LEU A 249 7.53 -8.31 0.07
C LEU A 249 8.08 -9.73 -0.13
N ALA A 250 7.31 -10.76 0.25
CA ALA A 250 7.73 -12.17 0.15
C ALA A 250 7.73 -12.68 -1.29
N SER A 251 6.66 -12.41 -2.04
CA SER A 251 6.46 -12.96 -3.40
C SER A 251 6.96 -12.03 -4.51
N GLY A 252 7.01 -10.72 -4.25
CA GLY A 252 7.15 -9.70 -5.29
C GLY A 252 5.94 -9.62 -6.24
N GLU A 253 4.83 -10.30 -5.95
CA GLU A 253 3.56 -10.18 -6.67
C GLU A 253 2.69 -9.06 -6.05
N PRO A 254 1.80 -8.44 -6.82
CA PRO A 254 0.91 -7.42 -6.29
C PRO A 254 -0.15 -8.02 -5.36
N SER A 255 -0.54 -7.25 -4.36
CA SER A 255 -1.60 -7.58 -3.41
C SER A 255 -2.54 -6.40 -3.23
N PHE A 256 -3.75 -6.69 -2.75
CA PHE A 256 -4.75 -5.68 -2.40
C PHE A 256 -5.14 -5.84 -0.93
N GLY A 257 -5.16 -4.75 -0.17
CA GLY A 257 -5.71 -4.70 1.19
C GLY A 257 -7.01 -3.92 1.20
N LEU A 258 -8.14 -4.60 1.49
CA LEU A 258 -9.45 -3.97 1.65
C LEU A 258 -9.54 -3.34 3.05
N CYS A 259 -8.80 -2.25 3.24
CA CYS A 259 -8.70 -1.52 4.49
C CYS A 259 -10.01 -0.79 4.80
N ARG A 260 -10.47 -0.89 6.05
CA ARG A 260 -11.58 -0.11 6.62
C ARG A 260 -11.46 -0.09 8.15
N PRO A 261 -11.49 1.08 8.82
CA PRO A 261 -11.53 2.44 8.27
C PRO A 261 -10.29 2.77 7.38
N PRO A 262 -10.39 3.80 6.52
CA PRO A 262 -9.27 4.30 5.71
C PRO A 262 -8.16 4.90 6.59
N GLY A 263 -7.05 5.33 5.99
CA GLY A 263 -5.86 5.73 6.73
C GLY A 263 -5.18 7.04 6.32
N HIS A 264 -5.26 7.49 5.07
CA HIS A 264 -4.36 8.54 4.56
C HIS A 264 -4.48 9.93 5.24
N HIS A 265 -5.61 10.22 5.92
CA HIS A 265 -5.78 11.45 6.69
C HIS A 265 -5.24 11.35 8.13
N ALA A 266 -4.97 10.15 8.65
CA ALA A 266 -4.40 10.00 9.99
C ALA A 266 -2.94 10.49 9.99
N ALA A 267 -2.68 11.57 10.72
CA ALA A 267 -1.34 12.14 10.92
C ALA A 267 -0.62 11.42 12.07
N PHE A 268 0.62 11.82 12.36
CA PHE A 268 1.44 11.29 13.45
C PHE A 268 0.65 11.18 14.77
N ASP A 269 -0.09 12.23 15.13
CA ASP A 269 -0.82 12.35 16.39
C ASP A 269 -2.26 12.84 16.20
N GLN A 270 -2.85 12.72 15.01
CA GLN A 270 -4.23 13.19 14.80
C GLN A 270 -5.06 12.28 13.89
N TYR A 271 -6.35 12.10 14.25
CA TYR A 271 -7.37 11.43 13.46
C TYR A 271 -8.24 12.44 12.70
N GLY A 272 -8.93 12.02 11.64
CA GLY A 272 -9.84 12.88 10.85
C GLY A 272 -10.07 12.31 9.45
N GLY A 273 -11.02 12.85 8.69
CA GLY A 273 -11.37 12.30 7.36
C GLY A 273 -11.65 10.80 7.40
N TYR A 274 -12.36 10.35 8.43
CA TYR A 274 -12.67 8.95 8.74
C TYR A 274 -11.47 8.05 9.12
N CYS A 275 -10.25 8.60 9.14
CA CYS A 275 -9.01 7.86 9.36
C CYS A 275 -8.54 7.93 10.82
N PHE A 276 -8.02 6.81 11.33
CA PHE A 276 -7.50 6.70 12.71
C PHE A 276 -6.04 6.20 12.76
N PHE A 277 -5.70 5.19 11.96
CA PHE A 277 -4.31 4.78 11.76
C PHE A 277 -3.98 4.86 10.27
N ASN A 278 -2.79 5.33 9.95
CA ASN A 278 -2.36 5.50 8.58
C ASN A 278 -1.87 4.17 8.00
N ASN A 279 -2.79 3.43 7.39
CA ASN A 279 -2.55 2.11 6.82
C ASN A 279 -1.38 2.11 5.81
N ALA A 280 -1.34 3.10 4.91
CA ALA A 280 -0.29 3.24 3.91
C ALA A 280 1.07 3.57 4.52
N ALA A 281 1.12 4.47 5.52
CA ALA A 281 2.35 4.79 6.23
C ALA A 281 2.89 3.59 7.03
N ILE A 282 2.02 2.83 7.69
CA ILE A 282 2.40 1.62 8.43
C ILE A 282 2.93 0.55 7.47
N ALA A 283 2.31 0.37 6.31
CA ALA A 283 2.81 -0.53 5.27
C ALA A 283 4.19 -0.07 4.75
N ALA A 284 4.38 1.24 4.50
CA ALA A 284 5.66 1.78 4.05
C ALA A 284 6.77 1.57 5.09
N GLN A 285 6.47 1.85 6.37
CA GLN A 285 7.40 1.63 7.46
C GLN A 285 7.78 0.14 7.60
N ARG A 286 6.83 -0.78 7.41
CA ARG A 286 7.11 -2.23 7.39
C ARG A 286 8.00 -2.63 6.20
N ALA A 287 7.78 -2.06 5.03
CA ALA A 287 8.60 -2.31 3.85
C ALA A 287 10.06 -1.86 4.06
N LEU A 288 10.26 -0.67 4.63
CA LEU A 288 11.58 -0.16 5.00
C LEU A 288 12.28 -1.06 6.04
N ALA A 289 11.56 -1.47 7.09
CA ALA A 289 12.06 -2.40 8.10
C ALA A 289 12.44 -3.78 7.51
N SER A 290 11.84 -4.13 6.36
CA SER A 290 12.13 -5.37 5.61
C SER A 290 13.27 -5.21 4.60
N GLY A 291 13.99 -4.08 4.63
CA GLY A 291 15.19 -3.82 3.83
C GLY A 291 14.95 -3.13 2.50
N LYS A 292 13.73 -2.62 2.24
CA LYS A 292 13.51 -1.67 1.13
C LYS A 292 14.28 -0.38 1.42
N ARG A 293 15.00 0.12 0.43
CA ARG A 293 15.78 1.35 0.55
C ARG A 293 14.90 2.58 0.39
N ARG A 294 13.90 2.51 -0.51
CA ARG A 294 13.03 3.64 -0.80
C ARG A 294 11.67 3.21 -1.31
N VAL A 295 10.63 3.57 -0.57
CA VAL A 295 9.24 3.23 -0.89
C VAL A 295 8.55 4.45 -1.50
N ALA A 296 7.78 4.26 -2.56
CA ALA A 296 6.84 5.28 -3.03
C ALA A 296 5.46 5.01 -2.41
N ILE A 297 4.84 6.04 -1.87
CA ILE A 297 3.39 6.06 -1.63
C ILE A 297 2.78 6.98 -2.69
N LEU A 298 1.93 6.42 -3.54
CA LEU A 298 1.16 7.14 -4.54
C LEU A 298 -0.30 7.15 -4.12
N ASP A 299 -0.78 8.32 -3.74
CA ASP A 299 -2.17 8.53 -3.36
C ASP A 299 -2.99 8.99 -4.57
N VAL A 300 -3.97 8.16 -4.94
CA VAL A 300 -4.89 8.40 -6.07
C VAL A 300 -6.33 8.61 -5.60
N ASP A 301 -6.54 8.70 -4.28
CA ASP A 301 -7.79 9.17 -3.69
C ASP A 301 -8.07 10.62 -4.12
N PHE A 302 -9.35 11.01 -4.20
CA PHE A 302 -9.73 12.37 -4.56
C PHE A 302 -9.18 13.40 -3.56
N HIS A 303 -9.07 13.04 -2.28
CA HIS A 303 -8.62 13.93 -1.22
C HIS A 303 -7.11 13.82 -1.01
N HIS A 304 -6.49 14.92 -0.59
CA HIS A 304 -5.07 14.91 -0.24
C HIS A 304 -4.84 14.04 1.00
N GLY A 305 -3.93 13.06 0.90
CA GLY A 305 -3.43 12.27 2.02
C GLY A 305 -2.53 13.06 2.97
N ASN A 306 -3.06 14.12 3.60
CA ASN A 306 -2.34 15.04 4.48
C ASN A 306 -1.67 14.35 5.67
N GLY A 307 -2.28 13.29 6.21
CA GLY A 307 -1.69 12.51 7.29
C GLY A 307 -0.42 11.79 6.82
N THR A 308 -0.49 11.15 5.66
CA THR A 308 0.66 10.48 5.03
C THR A 308 1.77 11.48 4.71
N GLN A 309 1.43 12.63 4.12
CA GLN A 309 2.37 13.72 3.89
C GLN A 309 3.08 14.13 5.19
N GLN A 310 2.34 14.39 6.26
CA GLN A 310 2.89 14.88 7.51
C GLN A 310 3.86 13.88 8.16
N ILE A 311 3.54 12.58 8.12
CA ILE A 311 4.38 11.51 8.68
C ILE A 311 5.76 11.44 7.99
N PHE A 312 5.81 11.65 6.67
CA PHE A 312 7.04 11.50 5.88
C PHE A 312 7.68 12.83 5.44
N TYR A 313 7.14 13.98 5.85
CA TYR A 313 7.53 15.29 5.32
C TYR A 313 9.03 15.62 5.45
N GLU A 314 9.70 15.04 6.44
CA GLU A 314 11.14 15.23 6.68
C GLU A 314 12.02 14.05 6.23
N ARG A 315 11.48 13.10 5.49
CA ARG A 315 12.13 11.81 5.18
C ARG A 315 12.36 11.63 3.68
N ASP A 316 13.50 11.00 3.32
CA ASP A 316 13.90 10.71 1.93
C ASP A 316 13.94 9.20 1.60
N ASP A 317 13.58 8.37 2.58
CA ASP A 317 13.36 6.93 2.45
C ASP A 317 11.92 6.61 2.00
N VAL A 318 11.01 7.58 2.04
CA VAL A 318 9.66 7.50 1.46
C VAL A 318 9.42 8.69 0.54
N LEU A 319 9.02 8.42 -0.70
CA LEU A 319 8.51 9.43 -1.62
C LEU A 319 6.99 9.43 -1.54
N PHE A 320 6.38 10.53 -1.09
CA PHE A 320 4.94 10.72 -1.13
C PHE A 320 4.53 11.54 -2.35
N ILE A 321 3.59 11.02 -3.13
CA ILE A 321 3.00 11.72 -4.27
C ILE A 321 1.48 11.60 -4.16
N SER A 322 0.75 12.70 -4.33
CA SER A 322 -0.70 12.70 -4.29
C SER A 322 -1.30 13.52 -5.43
N LEU A 323 -2.33 12.98 -6.09
CA LEU A 323 -3.15 13.67 -7.08
C LEU A 323 -4.55 13.85 -6.50
N HIS A 324 -4.96 15.08 -6.24
CA HIS A 324 -6.16 15.35 -5.43
C HIS A 324 -6.87 16.63 -5.89
N GLY A 325 -8.11 16.82 -5.42
CA GLY A 325 -8.86 18.06 -5.59
C GLY A 325 -8.13 19.23 -4.95
N ASP A 326 -8.19 20.40 -5.60
CA ASP A 326 -7.56 21.63 -5.13
C ASP A 326 -7.95 21.96 -3.67
N PRO A 327 -6.98 22.02 -2.73
CA PRO A 327 -7.28 22.27 -1.33
C PRO A 327 -7.86 23.66 -1.08
N GLU A 328 -7.83 24.62 -2.01
CA GLU A 328 -8.58 25.87 -1.84
C GLU A 328 -10.09 25.65 -1.64
N VAL A 329 -10.63 24.56 -2.21
CA VAL A 329 -12.07 24.27 -2.23
C VAL A 329 -12.41 22.83 -1.87
N THR A 330 -11.44 22.02 -1.46
CA THR A 330 -11.62 20.60 -1.16
C THR A 330 -10.90 20.22 0.14
N PHE A 331 -11.52 19.33 0.92
CA PHE A 331 -10.89 18.77 2.13
C PHE A 331 -9.52 18.16 1.75
N PRO A 332 -8.44 18.40 2.53
CA PRO A 332 -8.40 18.90 3.91
C PRO A 332 -8.18 20.41 4.08
N TYR A 333 -8.26 21.20 3.00
CA TYR A 333 -8.18 22.67 2.97
C TYR A 333 -6.84 23.32 3.34
N TYR A 334 -6.12 22.77 4.31
CA TYR A 334 -4.95 23.38 4.94
C TYR A 334 -3.64 22.64 4.62
N SER A 335 -3.67 21.75 3.63
CA SER A 335 -2.56 20.92 3.17
C SER A 335 -2.87 20.40 1.76
N GLY A 336 -1.85 20.04 0.99
CA GLY A 336 -1.98 19.56 -0.39
C GLY A 336 -1.59 20.59 -1.45
N TYR A 337 -1.09 21.75 -1.03
CA TYR A 337 -0.65 22.77 -1.99
C TYR A 337 0.62 22.31 -2.72
N ALA A 338 0.77 22.73 -3.98
CA ALA A 338 1.86 22.31 -4.85
C ALA A 338 3.25 22.80 -4.40
N ASP A 339 3.31 23.83 -3.55
CA ASP A 339 4.54 24.39 -2.99
C ASP A 339 5.02 23.66 -1.72
N GLU A 340 4.29 22.66 -1.25
CA GLU A 340 4.68 21.80 -0.14
C GLU A 340 5.60 20.67 -0.62
N THR A 341 6.91 20.91 -0.71
CA THR A 341 7.87 19.99 -1.34
C THR A 341 8.67 19.12 -0.37
N GLY A 342 8.32 19.15 0.92
CA GLY A 342 9.04 18.46 2.00
C GLY A 342 9.88 19.43 2.82
N ARG A 343 10.62 18.91 3.80
CA ARG A 343 11.50 19.71 4.66
C ARG A 343 12.75 18.95 5.04
N GLY A 344 13.88 19.66 5.17
CA GLY A 344 15.13 19.05 5.65
C GLY A 344 15.60 17.93 4.70
N SER A 345 15.79 16.72 5.22
CA SER A 345 16.12 15.55 4.39
C SER A 345 15.03 15.21 3.37
N GLY A 346 13.76 15.45 3.70
CA GLY A 346 12.62 15.14 2.84
C GLY A 346 12.37 16.14 1.70
N GLU A 347 13.22 17.17 1.54
CA GLU A 347 13.07 18.12 0.43
C GLU A 347 13.12 17.39 -0.93
N GLY A 348 12.08 17.56 -1.74
CA GLY A 348 11.89 16.87 -3.02
C GLY A 348 11.28 15.47 -2.92
N PHE A 349 10.94 15.00 -1.72
CA PHE A 349 10.29 13.72 -1.46
C PHE A 349 8.80 13.84 -1.11
N ASN A 350 8.25 15.04 -1.24
CA ASN A 350 6.81 15.30 -1.23
C ASN A 350 6.41 15.98 -2.54
N VAL A 351 5.43 15.43 -3.25
CA VAL A 351 4.95 15.99 -4.52
C VAL A 351 3.43 16.00 -4.55
N ASN A 352 2.84 17.20 -4.51
CA ASN A 352 1.41 17.39 -4.60
C ASN A 352 1.01 17.85 -6.02
N TYR A 353 -0.04 17.22 -6.55
CA TYR A 353 -0.70 17.63 -7.77
C TYR A 353 -2.16 18.02 -7.44
N PRO A 354 -2.40 19.24 -6.94
CA PRO A 354 -3.76 19.74 -6.77
C PRO A 354 -4.39 20.01 -8.15
N LEU A 355 -5.61 19.52 -8.34
CA LEU A 355 -6.34 19.58 -9.60
C LEU A 355 -7.70 20.25 -9.39
N PRO A 356 -8.13 21.15 -10.29
CA PRO A 356 -9.38 21.86 -10.13
C PRO A 356 -10.59 20.91 -10.22
N PRO A 357 -11.74 21.28 -9.62
CA PRO A 357 -13.01 20.59 -9.84
C PRO A 357 -13.33 20.47 -11.34
N GLY A 358 -13.90 19.33 -11.73
CA GLY A 358 -14.23 18.99 -13.11
C GLY A 358 -13.04 18.53 -13.95
N THR A 359 -11.89 18.21 -13.34
CA THR A 359 -10.73 17.71 -14.08
C THR A 359 -11.08 16.46 -14.89
N ALA A 360 -10.80 16.52 -16.20
CA ALA A 360 -11.06 15.45 -17.14
C ALA A 360 -10.06 14.30 -17.00
N VAL A 361 -10.51 13.08 -17.30
CA VAL A 361 -9.73 11.84 -17.21
C VAL A 361 -8.37 11.94 -17.92
N ASP A 362 -8.32 12.49 -19.14
CA ASP A 362 -7.06 12.63 -19.89
C ASP A 362 -6.03 13.51 -19.17
N THR A 363 -6.48 14.59 -18.52
CA THR A 363 -5.62 15.50 -17.75
C THR A 363 -5.13 14.81 -16.48
N TRP A 364 -6.02 14.11 -15.80
CA TRP A 364 -5.68 13.34 -14.61
C TRP A 364 -4.67 12.23 -14.95
N MET A 365 -4.88 11.46 -16.03
CA MET A 365 -3.97 10.39 -16.46
C MET A 365 -2.59 10.92 -16.87
N ALA A 366 -2.52 12.06 -17.56
CA ALA A 366 -1.25 12.71 -17.88
C ALA A 366 -0.51 13.15 -16.60
N THR A 367 -1.26 13.55 -15.56
CA THR A 367 -0.68 13.88 -14.24
C THR A 367 -0.17 12.61 -13.54
N LEU A 368 -0.90 11.49 -13.64
CA LEU A 368 -0.44 10.20 -13.14
C LEU A 368 0.85 9.76 -13.83
N ASP A 369 0.97 9.96 -15.14
CA ASP A 369 2.20 9.65 -15.88
C ASP A 369 3.40 10.46 -15.35
N ASN A 370 3.20 11.73 -14.98
CA ASN A 370 4.23 12.54 -14.32
C ASN A 370 4.59 12.00 -12.93
N ALA A 371 3.59 11.59 -12.14
CA ALA A 371 3.82 10.95 -10.83
C ALA A 371 4.64 9.66 -10.95
N LEU A 372 4.30 8.79 -11.90
CA LEU A 372 5.06 7.56 -12.18
C LEU A 372 6.50 7.84 -12.64
N ALA A 373 6.71 8.92 -13.41
CA ALA A 373 8.05 9.37 -13.76
C ALA A 373 8.85 9.78 -12.51
N ARG A 374 8.26 10.51 -11.56
CA ARG A 374 8.91 10.87 -10.28
C ARG A 374 9.31 9.65 -9.47
N ILE A 375 8.46 8.63 -9.40
CA ILE A 375 8.76 7.35 -8.71
C ILE A 375 9.99 6.68 -9.34
N THR A 376 10.09 6.72 -10.67
CA THR A 376 11.22 6.17 -11.41
C THR A 376 12.49 6.98 -11.19
N GLU A 377 12.41 8.31 -11.25
CA GLU A 377 13.53 9.25 -11.00
C GLU A 377 14.10 9.09 -9.59
N ALA A 378 13.22 8.94 -8.59
CA ALA A 378 13.61 8.71 -7.21
C ALA A 378 14.14 7.29 -6.98
N GLN A 379 14.10 6.39 -7.97
CA GLN A 379 14.60 5.02 -7.86
C GLN A 379 13.97 4.24 -6.70
N CYS A 380 12.66 4.39 -6.50
CA CYS A 380 11.90 3.61 -5.52
C CYS A 380 11.93 2.12 -5.87
N ASP A 381 11.91 1.25 -4.86
CA ASP A 381 12.02 -0.21 -5.00
C ASP A 381 10.75 -0.96 -4.58
N MET A 382 9.71 -0.21 -4.22
CA MET A 382 8.36 -0.67 -3.92
C MET A 382 7.36 0.48 -4.09
N LEU A 383 6.14 0.15 -4.50
CA LEU A 383 5.02 1.07 -4.59
C LEU A 383 3.91 0.66 -3.63
N ILE A 384 3.39 1.61 -2.88
CA ILE A 384 2.14 1.50 -2.13
C ILE A 384 1.18 2.50 -2.76
N VAL A 385 0.02 2.02 -3.20
CA VAL A 385 -1.04 2.85 -3.76
C VAL A 385 -2.12 3.03 -2.70
N SER A 386 -2.30 4.25 -2.23
CA SER A 386 -3.50 4.65 -1.48
C SER A 386 -4.63 4.82 -2.49
N LEU A 387 -5.50 3.81 -2.56
CA LEU A 387 -6.50 3.63 -3.59
C LEU A 387 -7.86 4.11 -3.09
N GLY A 388 -8.17 5.38 -3.35
CA GLY A 388 -9.54 5.88 -3.38
C GLY A 388 -10.17 5.69 -4.75
N VAL A 389 -11.47 5.41 -4.77
CA VAL A 389 -12.29 5.40 -6.02
C VAL A 389 -13.35 6.50 -6.00
N ASP A 390 -13.23 7.45 -5.10
CA ASP A 390 -14.05 8.65 -5.01
C ASP A 390 -13.75 9.67 -6.11
N ILE A 391 -12.73 9.49 -6.94
CA ILE A 391 -12.55 10.29 -8.18
C ILE A 391 -13.67 10.07 -9.24
N PHE A 392 -14.61 9.15 -8.97
CA PHE A 392 -15.75 8.81 -9.80
C PHE A 392 -16.78 9.95 -9.91
N GLU A 393 -17.33 10.17 -11.11
CA GLU A 393 -18.28 11.27 -11.38
C GLU A 393 -19.59 11.21 -10.58
N GLY A 394 -19.95 10.02 -10.08
CA GLY A 394 -21.12 9.79 -9.24
C GLY A 394 -20.85 9.80 -7.74
N ASP A 395 -19.62 10.07 -7.30
CA ASP A 395 -19.31 10.14 -5.87
C ASP A 395 -19.93 11.39 -5.22
N PRO A 396 -20.60 11.27 -4.05
CA PRO A 396 -21.32 12.39 -3.44
C PRO A 396 -20.43 13.51 -2.90
N ILE A 397 -19.14 13.26 -2.67
CA ILE A 397 -18.24 14.20 -1.99
C ILE A 397 -17.01 14.57 -2.82
N SER A 398 -17.02 14.28 -4.12
CA SER A 398 -15.91 14.60 -5.03
C SER A 398 -16.37 15.35 -6.29
N ALA A 399 -15.40 15.76 -7.11
CA ALA A 399 -15.67 16.56 -8.29
C ALA A 399 -14.80 16.22 -9.52
N PHE A 400 -14.31 14.99 -9.68
CA PHE A 400 -13.66 14.56 -10.93
C PHE A 400 -14.63 13.80 -11.86
N THR A 401 -14.22 13.56 -13.10
CA THR A 401 -15.12 13.07 -14.15
C THR A 401 -14.89 11.60 -14.54
N PHE A 402 -14.32 10.78 -13.65
CA PHE A 402 -14.05 9.38 -13.99
C PHE A 402 -15.35 8.60 -14.14
N LYS A 403 -15.39 7.72 -15.13
CA LYS A 403 -16.41 6.69 -15.29
C LYS A 403 -15.85 5.34 -14.86
N SER A 404 -16.73 4.37 -14.61
CA SER A 404 -16.31 3.03 -14.18
C SER A 404 -15.29 2.40 -15.13
N ASP A 405 -15.45 2.58 -16.46
CA ASP A 405 -14.52 2.01 -17.45
C ASP A 405 -13.11 2.63 -17.37
N ASP A 406 -12.98 3.88 -16.92
CA ASP A 406 -11.70 4.58 -16.81
C ASP A 406 -10.81 3.99 -15.69
N PHE A 407 -11.42 3.37 -14.67
CA PHE A 407 -10.68 2.70 -13.59
C PHE A 407 -9.88 1.50 -14.09
N SER A 408 -10.30 0.86 -15.18
CA SER A 408 -9.47 -0.19 -15.82
C SER A 408 -8.18 0.40 -16.40
N LEU A 409 -8.26 1.60 -16.99
CA LEU A 409 -7.10 2.31 -17.50
C LEU A 409 -6.20 2.79 -16.36
N LEU A 410 -6.77 3.26 -15.24
CA LEU A 410 -6.02 3.60 -14.03
C LEU A 410 -5.19 2.40 -13.55
N GLY A 411 -5.81 1.24 -13.40
CA GLY A 411 -5.12 0.01 -13.02
C GLY A 411 -3.96 -0.32 -13.97
N GLN A 412 -4.21 -0.28 -15.28
CA GLN A 412 -3.20 -0.54 -16.30
C GLN A 412 -2.02 0.45 -16.22
N ARG A 413 -2.28 1.74 -15.95
CA ARG A 413 -1.25 2.78 -15.79
C ARG A 413 -0.42 2.56 -14.53
N LEU A 414 -1.07 2.29 -13.39
CA LEU A 414 -0.36 1.97 -12.13
C LEU A 414 0.60 0.78 -12.29
N ALA A 415 0.22 -0.24 -13.05
CA ALA A 415 1.08 -1.40 -13.32
C ALA A 415 2.36 -1.05 -14.10
N GLN A 416 2.38 0.06 -14.84
CA GLN A 416 3.56 0.52 -15.60
C GLN A 416 4.71 0.99 -14.70
N ALA A 417 4.44 1.24 -13.40
CA ALA A 417 5.50 1.46 -12.42
C ALA A 417 6.54 0.32 -12.41
N GLY A 418 6.12 -0.91 -12.71
CA GLY A 418 7.03 -2.06 -12.81
C GLY A 418 7.72 -2.44 -11.49
N LEU A 419 7.15 -2.01 -10.36
CA LEU A 419 7.61 -2.28 -9.00
C LEU A 419 6.74 -3.35 -8.32
N PRO A 420 7.22 -4.02 -7.26
CA PRO A 420 6.35 -4.69 -6.32
C PRO A 420 5.34 -3.67 -5.77
N THR A 421 4.04 -3.93 -5.94
CA THR A 421 2.99 -2.96 -5.65
C THR A 421 1.95 -3.52 -4.69
N VAL A 422 1.60 -2.75 -3.67
CA VAL A 422 0.45 -3.00 -2.81
C VAL A 422 -0.59 -1.93 -3.08
N LEU A 423 -1.84 -2.33 -3.28
CA LEU A 423 -2.97 -1.39 -3.34
C LEU A 423 -3.72 -1.46 -2.01
N LEU A 424 -3.97 -0.34 -1.36
CA LEU A 424 -4.67 -0.26 -0.08
C LEU A 424 -5.90 0.63 -0.22
N MET A 425 -7.06 0.12 0.14
CA MET A 425 -8.32 0.87 0.04
C MET A 425 -8.32 2.13 0.93
N GLU A 426 -8.73 3.26 0.37
CA GLU A 426 -8.99 4.52 1.08
C GLU A 426 -10.49 4.91 0.92
N GLY A 427 -10.78 6.03 0.24
CA GLY A 427 -12.11 6.60 -0.03
C GLY A 427 -12.89 5.93 -1.17
N GLY A 428 -14.05 6.50 -1.46
CA GLY A 428 -15.07 5.97 -2.39
C GLY A 428 -16.39 5.73 -1.66
N TYR A 429 -17.39 6.54 -1.98
CA TYR A 429 -18.64 6.68 -1.21
C TYR A 429 -19.89 6.53 -2.08
N ALA A 430 -19.74 6.49 -3.42
CA ALA A 430 -20.76 5.96 -4.32
C ALA A 430 -20.93 4.44 -4.09
N VAL A 431 -21.72 4.07 -3.06
CA VAL A 431 -21.83 2.69 -2.58
C VAL A 431 -22.23 1.69 -3.67
N ASP A 432 -23.08 2.07 -4.62
CA ASP A 432 -23.51 1.16 -5.70
C ASP A 432 -22.38 0.85 -6.71
N ASP A 433 -21.48 1.81 -6.94
CA ASP A 433 -20.42 1.72 -7.96
C ASP A 433 -19.03 1.40 -7.39
N ILE A 434 -18.82 1.58 -6.07
CA ILE A 434 -17.51 1.39 -5.41
C ILE A 434 -16.90 0.02 -5.72
N GLY A 435 -17.69 -1.05 -5.66
CA GLY A 435 -17.22 -2.39 -5.93
C GLY A 435 -16.78 -2.58 -7.38
N ILE A 436 -17.54 -2.01 -8.33
CA ILE A 436 -17.25 -2.05 -9.76
C ILE A 436 -15.94 -1.31 -10.03
N ASN A 437 -15.81 -0.09 -9.51
CA ASN A 437 -14.63 0.76 -9.73
C ASN A 437 -13.37 0.12 -9.15
N VAL A 438 -13.42 -0.42 -7.91
CA VAL A 438 -12.30 -1.15 -7.31
C VAL A 438 -11.91 -2.37 -8.15
N VAL A 439 -12.88 -3.20 -8.56
CA VAL A 439 -12.59 -4.38 -9.39
C VAL A 439 -11.97 -4.00 -10.73
N ASN A 440 -12.43 -2.92 -11.35
CA ASN A 440 -11.88 -2.43 -12.61
C ASN A 440 -10.41 -2.02 -12.44
N VAL A 441 -10.05 -1.31 -11.36
CA VAL A 441 -8.63 -1.01 -11.06
C VAL A 441 -7.82 -2.29 -10.93
N LEU A 442 -8.27 -3.26 -10.13
CA LEU A 442 -7.50 -4.47 -9.89
C LEU A 442 -7.36 -5.35 -11.14
N GLN A 443 -8.40 -5.47 -11.96
CA GLN A 443 -8.35 -6.18 -13.24
C GLN A 443 -7.45 -5.46 -14.24
N GLY A 444 -7.57 -4.13 -14.35
CA GLY A 444 -6.70 -3.30 -15.17
C GLY A 444 -5.23 -3.46 -14.77
N PHE A 445 -4.95 -3.47 -13.46
CA PHE A 445 -3.60 -3.68 -12.93
C PHE A 445 -3.05 -5.05 -13.35
N LYS A 446 -3.84 -6.13 -13.18
CA LYS A 446 -3.47 -7.49 -13.63
C LYS A 446 -3.21 -7.57 -15.14
N GLN A 447 -3.96 -6.84 -15.95
CA GLN A 447 -3.73 -6.77 -17.39
C GLN A 447 -2.42 -6.02 -17.71
N GLY A 448 -2.12 -4.94 -16.99
CA GLY A 448 -0.92 -4.13 -17.22
C GLY A 448 0.40 -4.81 -16.84
N ILE A 449 0.38 -5.79 -15.92
CA ILE A 449 1.56 -6.60 -15.57
C ILE A 449 1.83 -7.77 -16.55
N SER A 450 0.83 -8.15 -17.34
CA SER A 450 0.89 -9.30 -18.28
C SER A 450 1.72 -8.95 -19.53
#